data_AF-A0A416EYB1-F1
#
_entry.id   AF-A0A416EYB1-F1
#
_cell.length_a   1.000
_cell.length_b   1.000
_cell.length_c   1.000
_cell.angle_alpha   90.00
_cell.angle_beta   90.00
_cell.angle_gamma   90.00
#
_symmetry.space_group_name_H-M   'P 1'
#
loop_
_entity.id
_entity.type
_entity.pdbx_description
1 polymer ?
#
loop_
_entity_poly.entity_id
_entity_poly.type
_entity_poly.pdbx_seq_one_letter_code
_entity_poly.pdbx_strand_id
1 'polypeptide(L)'
;MIQKRSRIKINTDLAKIRQAGKNPQEVQKELLEFFEKRGFEYEEYVGYLYQEEITQEKAQQIADELKECGLAKFVHDFYVYDVDGKIVVMEDGNKEYI
;
A
#
# COMPACT_ATOMS: atom_id res chain seq x y z
N MET A 1 -10.98 5.12 -25.04
CA MET A 1 -9.66 5.43 -24.47
C MET A 1 -9.53 4.61 -23.19
N ILE A 2 -8.59 3.68 -23.13
CA ILE A 2 -8.27 3.02 -21.87
C ILE A 2 -7.58 4.10 -21.03
N GLN A 3 -8.27 4.59 -20.00
CA GLN A 3 -7.67 5.52 -19.06
C GLN A 3 -6.58 4.72 -18.33
N LYS A 4 -5.33 5.00 -18.65
CA LYS A 4 -4.17 4.37 -18.03
C LYS A 4 -4.24 4.68 -16.53
N ARG A 5 -4.41 3.67 -15.69
CA ARG A 5 -4.50 3.83 -14.23
C ARG A 5 -3.50 2.90 -13.58
N SER A 6 -2.63 3.48 -12.77
CA SER A 6 -1.79 2.70 -11.88
C SER A 6 -2.60 2.26 -10.67
N ARG A 7 -2.17 1.21 -10.00
CA ARG A 7 -2.80 0.77 -8.76
C ARG A 7 -1.80 0.29 -7.74
N ILE A 8 -2.12 0.49 -6.48
CA ILE A 8 -1.39 -0.04 -5.33
C ILE A 8 -2.30 -1.04 -4.62
N LYS A 9 -1.77 -2.24 -4.38
CA LYS A 9 -2.42 -3.26 -3.57
C LYS A 9 -1.61 -3.51 -2.32
N ILE A 10 -2.27 -3.39 -1.18
CA ILE A 10 -1.66 -3.56 0.14
C ILE A 10 -2.34 -4.71 0.84
N ASN A 11 -1.55 -5.67 1.30
CA ASN A 11 -2.01 -6.69 2.23
C ASN A 11 -1.57 -6.30 3.63
N THR A 12 -2.52 -6.19 4.56
CA THR A 12 -2.21 -5.89 5.96
C THR A 12 -2.09 -7.15 6.80
N ASP A 13 -1.11 -7.20 7.69
CA ASP A 13 -0.90 -8.31 8.61
C ASP A 13 -1.83 -8.20 9.83
N LEU A 14 -2.89 -9.02 9.83
CA LEU A 14 -3.88 -9.02 10.90
C LEU A 14 -3.28 -9.42 12.26
N ALA A 15 -2.27 -10.28 12.27
CA ALA A 15 -1.62 -10.71 13.51
C ALA A 15 -0.82 -9.55 14.12
N LYS A 16 -0.02 -8.84 13.32
CA LYS A 16 0.72 -7.64 13.78
C LYS A 16 -0.21 -6.53 14.27
N ILE A 17 -1.35 -6.31 13.61
CA ILE A 17 -2.36 -5.33 14.05
C ILE A 17 -2.92 -5.70 15.43
N ARG A 18 -3.34 -6.96 15.61
CA ARG A 18 -3.89 -7.45 16.88
C ARG A 18 -2.86 -7.43 18.00
N GLN A 19 -1.60 -7.78 17.72
CA GLN A 19 -0.49 -7.70 18.67
C GLN A 19 -0.23 -6.26 19.14
N ALA A 20 -0.40 -5.27 18.26
CA ALA A 20 -0.31 -3.86 18.60
C ALA A 20 -1.54 -3.32 19.35
N GLY A 21 -2.55 -4.15 19.62
CA GLY A 21 -3.80 -3.74 20.29
C GLY A 21 -4.68 -2.81 19.45
N LYS A 22 -4.44 -2.71 18.13
CA LYS A 22 -5.24 -1.88 17.22
C LYS A 22 -6.42 -2.66 16.63
N ASN A 23 -7.50 -1.95 16.33
CA ASN A 23 -8.62 -2.50 15.56
C ASN A 23 -8.24 -2.57 14.06
N PRO A 24 -8.37 -3.73 13.39
CA PRO A 24 -8.11 -3.85 11.95
C PRO A 24 -8.87 -2.85 11.08
N GLN A 25 -10.10 -2.50 11.46
CA GLN A 25 -10.90 -1.52 10.73
C GLN A 25 -10.31 -0.10 10.84
N GLU A 26 -9.77 0.26 12.01
CA GLU A 26 -9.12 1.56 12.20
C GLU A 26 -7.84 1.65 11.36
N VAL A 27 -7.03 0.59 11.33
CA VAL A 27 -5.81 0.56 10.49
C VAL A 27 -6.16 0.64 9.00
N GLN A 28 -7.19 -0.08 8.57
CA GLN A 28 -7.70 0.00 7.19
C GLN A 28 -8.19 1.41 6.84
N LYS A 29 -8.88 2.09 7.77
CA LYS A 29 -9.31 3.48 7.62
C LYS A 29 -8.11 4.44 7.57
N GLU A 30 -7.12 4.29 8.44
CA GLU A 30 -5.89 5.09 8.42
C GLU A 30 -5.14 4.96 7.08
N LEU A 31 -5.07 3.73 6.53
CA LEU A 31 -4.50 3.49 5.21
C LEU A 31 -5.33 4.16 4.11
N LEU A 32 -6.66 4.01 4.15
CA LEU A 32 -7.56 4.68 3.20
C LEU A 32 -7.34 6.19 3.18
N GLU A 33 -7.40 6.84 4.35
CA GLU A 33 -7.19 8.27 4.48
C GLU A 33 -5.78 8.70 4.02
N PHE A 34 -4.75 7.86 4.26
CA PHE A 34 -3.39 8.11 3.78
C PHE A 34 -3.32 8.16 2.25
N PHE A 35 -4.00 7.25 1.55
CA PHE A 35 -4.02 7.20 0.09
C PHE A 35 -4.93 8.26 -0.53
N GLU A 36 -6.12 8.48 0.02
CA GLU A 36 -7.05 9.52 -0.45
C GLU A 36 -6.42 10.92 -0.40
N LYS A 37 -5.67 11.24 0.67
CA LYS A 37 -4.93 12.51 0.79
C LYS A 37 -3.87 12.71 -0.30
N ARG A 38 -3.41 11.63 -0.94
CA ARG A 38 -2.42 11.65 -2.03
C ARG A 38 -3.07 11.55 -3.42
N GLY A 39 -4.40 11.65 -3.49
CA GLY A 39 -5.15 11.63 -4.74
C GLY A 39 -5.42 10.24 -5.29
N PHE A 40 -5.34 9.21 -4.44
CA PHE A 40 -5.74 7.86 -4.83
C PHE A 40 -7.23 7.64 -4.59
N GLU A 41 -7.86 6.88 -5.47
CA GLU A 41 -9.24 6.41 -5.33
C GLU A 41 -9.22 4.96 -4.86
N TYR A 42 -10.09 4.55 -3.94
CA TYR A 42 -10.15 3.15 -3.49
C TYR A 42 -11.28 2.40 -4.20
N GLU A 43 -10.95 1.23 -4.76
CA GLU A 43 -11.92 0.33 -5.37
C GLU A 43 -11.81 -1.08 -4.77
N GLU A 44 -12.95 -1.63 -4.32
CA GLU A 44 -13.03 -2.96 -3.71
C GLU A 44 -12.49 -4.03 -4.68
N TYR A 45 -11.71 -4.98 -4.17
CA TYR A 45 -10.97 -6.03 -4.93
C TYR A 45 -9.84 -5.54 -5.85
N VAL A 46 -9.76 -4.25 -6.15
CA VAL A 46 -8.75 -3.67 -7.04
C VAL A 46 -7.62 -2.99 -6.27
N GLY A 47 -7.95 -2.25 -5.22
CA GLY A 47 -6.99 -1.53 -4.36
C GLY A 47 -7.04 -0.01 -4.57
N TYR A 48 -5.92 0.65 -4.34
CA TYR A 48 -5.79 2.11 -4.46
C TYR A 48 -5.38 2.48 -5.88
N LEU A 49 -6.28 3.09 -6.63
CA LEU A 49 -6.10 3.56 -7.99
C LEU A 49 -5.49 4.95 -8.03
N TYR A 50 -4.57 5.16 -8.97
CA TYR A 50 -4.01 6.47 -9.28
C TYR A 50 -4.23 6.75 -10.77
N GLN A 51 -4.70 7.96 -11.09
CA GLN A 51 -5.09 8.31 -12.47
C GLN A 51 -3.89 8.44 -13.42
N GLU A 52 -2.67 8.57 -12.89
CA GLU A 52 -1.44 8.70 -13.67
C GLU A 52 -0.53 7.48 -13.47
N GLU A 53 0.61 7.49 -14.17
CA GLU A 53 1.70 6.52 -13.99
C GLU A 53 2.30 6.64 -12.58
N ILE A 54 2.55 5.51 -11.91
CA ILE A 54 3.30 5.51 -10.67
C ILE A 54 4.73 5.13 -10.98
N THR A 55 5.61 6.13 -10.97
CA THR A 55 7.05 5.90 -11.10
C THR A 55 7.60 5.17 -9.88
N GLN A 56 8.72 4.49 -10.05
CA GLN A 56 9.43 3.84 -8.94
C GLN A 56 9.79 4.84 -7.83
N GLU A 57 10.16 6.08 -8.17
CA GLU A 57 10.48 7.13 -7.21
C GLU A 57 9.26 7.51 -6.35
N LYS A 58 8.09 7.72 -6.98
CA LYS A 58 6.86 8.04 -6.25
C LYS A 58 6.40 6.87 -5.38
N ALA A 59 6.53 5.64 -5.88
CA ALA A 59 6.24 4.46 -5.08
C ALA A 59 7.16 4.34 -3.86
N GLN A 60 8.46 4.64 -4.03
CA GLN A 60 9.42 4.65 -2.93
C GLN A 60 9.10 5.74 -1.90
N GLN A 61 8.73 6.94 -2.36
CA GLN A 61 8.27 8.02 -1.50
C GLN A 61 7.06 7.58 -0.65
N ILE A 62 6.05 6.96 -1.28
CA ILE A 62 4.87 6.43 -0.57
C ILE A 62 5.27 5.38 0.49
N ALA A 63 6.22 4.51 0.15
CA ALA A 63 6.74 3.50 1.07
C ALA A 63 7.47 4.11 2.29
N ASP A 64 8.28 5.13 2.07
CA ASP A 64 8.96 5.87 3.15
C ASP A 64 7.95 6.65 4.02
N GLU A 65 6.97 7.32 3.41
CA GLU A 65 5.91 8.01 4.16
C GLU A 65 5.05 7.04 4.98
N LEU A 66 4.77 5.84 4.47
CA LEU A 66 4.08 4.77 5.22
C LEU A 66 4.89 4.33 6.46
N LYS A 67 6.23 4.31 6.36
CA LYS A 67 7.12 4.01 7.49
C LYS A 67 7.10 5.15 8.50
N GLU A 68 7.18 6.41 8.06
CA GLU A 68 7.12 7.58 8.94
C GLU A 68 5.79 7.71 9.68
N CYS A 69 4.66 7.39 9.03
CA CYS A 69 3.35 7.32 9.68
C CYS A 69 3.19 6.10 10.61
N GLY A 70 4.17 5.18 10.65
CA GLY A 70 4.10 3.97 11.45
C GLY A 70 3.05 2.97 10.98
N LEU A 71 2.55 3.08 9.74
CA LEU A 71 1.60 2.14 9.15
C LEU A 71 2.31 0.97 8.47
N ALA A 72 3.56 1.16 8.03
CA ALA A 72 4.34 0.12 7.35
C ALA A 72 4.52 -1.16 8.18
N LYS A 73 4.58 -1.08 9.52
CA LYS A 73 4.66 -2.27 10.39
C LYS A 73 3.44 -3.19 10.31
N PHE A 74 2.32 -2.69 9.80
CA PHE A 74 1.08 -3.45 9.59
C PHE A 74 0.94 -3.92 8.15
N VAL A 75 1.83 -3.53 7.25
CA VAL A 75 1.84 -3.95 5.85
C VAL A 75 2.66 -5.23 5.74
N HIS A 76 2.06 -6.26 5.13
CA HIS A 76 2.72 -7.52 4.78
C HIS A 76 3.25 -7.46 3.35
N ASP A 77 2.40 -7.07 2.40
CA ASP A 77 2.80 -6.87 1.01
C ASP A 77 2.41 -5.48 0.53
N PHE A 78 3.29 -4.87 -0.27
CA PHE A 78 3.03 -3.63 -0.98
C PHE A 78 3.36 -3.78 -2.47
N TYR A 79 2.32 -3.99 -3.26
CA TYR A 79 2.44 -4.15 -4.70
C TYR A 79 2.02 -2.88 -5.43
N VAL A 80 2.88 -2.37 -6.28
CA VAL A 80 2.52 -1.32 -7.24
C VAL A 80 2.35 -1.98 -8.61
N TYR A 81 1.30 -1.61 -9.32
CA TYR A 81 1.06 -2.04 -10.68
C TYR A 81 0.93 -0.78 -11.51
N ASP A 82 1.87 -0.62 -12.41
CA ASP A 82 1.78 0.38 -13.45
C ASP A 82 1.04 -0.18 -14.67
N VAL A 83 0.69 0.72 -15.59
CA VAL A 83 0.07 0.43 -16.88
C VAL A 83 0.88 -0.59 -17.70
N ASP A 84 2.22 -0.54 -17.61
CA ASP A 84 3.14 -1.41 -18.36
C ASP A 84 3.54 -2.70 -17.60
N GLY A 85 3.21 -2.83 -16.31
CA GLY A 85 3.51 -4.04 -15.53
C GLY A 85 3.58 -3.86 -14.01
N LYS A 86 3.94 -4.93 -13.29
CA LYS A 86 4.08 -4.94 -11.83
C LYS A 86 5.39 -4.28 -11.40
N ILE A 87 5.31 -3.22 -10.60
CA ILE A 87 6.44 -2.58 -9.91
C ILE A 87 6.39 -3.04 -8.43
N VAL A 88 7.32 -3.89 -7.99
CA VAL A 88 7.38 -4.33 -6.58
C VAL A 88 8.25 -3.34 -5.81
N VAL A 89 7.69 -2.65 -4.80
CA VAL A 89 8.39 -1.58 -4.08
C VAL A 89 8.63 -1.88 -2.61
N MET A 90 7.76 -2.65 -1.95
CA MET A 90 8.13 -3.28 -0.67
C MET A 90 7.78 -4.76 -0.69
N GLU A 91 8.82 -5.57 -0.57
CA GLU A 91 8.75 -6.96 -0.17
C GLU A 91 9.34 -7.00 1.23
N ASP A 92 8.51 -6.85 2.28
CA ASP A 92 9.02 -7.00 3.64
C ASP A 92 9.21 -8.49 3.92
N GLY A 93 10.40 -8.95 3.52
CA GLY A 93 11.26 -9.75 4.38
C GLY A 93 10.62 -10.90 5.13
N ASN A 94 10.20 -11.95 4.42
CA ASN A 94 10.33 -13.28 4.99
C ASN A 94 11.83 -13.67 5.00
N LYS A 95 12.62 -12.97 5.82
CA LYS A 95 13.91 -13.42 6.34
C LYS A 95 13.78 -13.65 7.84
N GLU A 96 12.68 -14.24 8.28
CA GLU A 96 12.70 -15.02 9.51
C GLU A 96 13.19 -16.41 9.12
N TYR A 97 14.52 -16.56 9.21
CA TYR A 97 15.20 -17.85 9.21
C TYR A 97 14.53 -18.76 10.25
N ILE A 98 14.13 -19.97 9.83
CA ILE A 98 14.02 -21.12 10.74
C ILE A 98 15.37 -21.83 10.73
#